data_AF-A0A4Y2XBH5-F1
#
_entry.id   AF-A0A4Y2XBH5-F1
#
_cell.length_a   1.000
_cell.length_b   1.000
_cell.length_c   1.000
_cell.angle_alpha   90.00
_cell.angle_beta   90.00
_cell.angle_gamma   90.00
#
_symmetry.space_group_name_H-M   'P 1'
#
loop_
_entity.id
_entity.type
_entity.pdbx_description
1 polymer ?
#
loop_
_entity_poly.entity_id
_entity_poly.type
_entity_poly.pdbx_seq_one_letter_code
_entity_poly.pdbx_strand_id
1 'polypeptide(L)' 'MIFFFLNVLEWRSQYEKVNGDDSPILGPYDYYSLMHYEIRAPGTDLPAFEVLRKSINHSRIGQRVAQTHNDKHKIKRLYR' A
#
# COMPACT_ATOMS: atom_id res chain seq x y z
N MET A 1 5.46 -7.86 -5.54
CA MET A 1 5.17 -7.33 -4.19
C MET A 1 4.91 -8.49 -3.27
N ILE A 2 5.61 -8.59 -2.13
CA ILE A 2 5.48 -9.72 -1.20
C ILE A 2 5.13 -9.15 0.18
N PHE A 3 3.90 -9.41 0.61
CA PHE A 3 3.41 -9.15 1.97
C PHE A 3 2.95 -10.47 2.57
N PHE A 4 3.07 -10.59 3.89
CA PHE A 4 2.48 -11.68 4.66
C PHE A 4 1.43 -11.10 5.61
N PHE A 5 0.18 -11.55 5.54
CA PHE A 5 -0.93 -11.00 6.33
C PHE A 5 -1.14 -11.80 7.62
N LEU A 6 -1.39 -11.12 8.74
CA LEU A 6 -1.44 -11.73 10.06
C LEU A 6 -2.78 -11.51 10.78
N ASN A 7 -3.15 -10.26 11.06
CA ASN A 7 -4.19 -9.90 12.03
C ASN A 7 -5.40 -9.17 11.43
N VAL A 8 -5.84 -9.56 10.24
CA VAL A 8 -6.84 -8.81 9.44
C VAL A 8 -8.14 -9.57 9.18
N LEU A 9 -8.56 -10.46 10.08
CA LEU A 9 -9.69 -11.38 9.84
C LEU A 9 -10.99 -10.67 9.43
N GLU A 10 -11.43 -9.65 10.18
CA GLU A 10 -12.63 -8.86 9.84
C GLU A 10 -12.44 -7.94 8.65
N TRP A 11 -11.19 -7.52 8.39
CA TRP A 11 -10.83 -6.57 7.33
C TRP A 11 -10.26 -7.26 6.09
N ARG A 12 -10.38 -8.58 6.00
CA ARG A 12 -9.65 -9.40 5.01
C ARG A 12 -9.92 -8.98 3.57
N SER A 13 -11.16 -8.61 3.26
CA SER A 13 -11.56 -8.14 1.93
C SER A 13 -10.78 -6.88 1.49
N GLN A 14 -10.33 -6.04 2.42
CA GLN A 14 -9.54 -4.84 2.12
C GLN A 14 -8.09 -5.14 1.71
N TYR A 15 -7.63 -6.37 1.94
CA TYR A 15 -6.28 -6.83 1.61
C TYR A 15 -6.26 -7.80 0.43
N GLU A 16 -7.41 -8.05 -0.20
CA GLU A 16 -7.50 -8.84 -1.41
C GLU A 16 -6.83 -8.11 -2.58
N LYS A 17 -6.10 -8.86 -3.40
CA LYS A 17 -5.46 -8.29 -4.59
C LYS A 17 -6.52 -8.01 -5.62
N VAL A 18 -6.51 -6.79 -6.15
CA VAL A 18 -7.30 -6.46 -7.34
C VAL A 18 -6.72 -7.19 -8.55
N ASN A 19 -7.59 -7.76 -9.40
CA ASN A 19 -7.18 -8.49 -10.61
C ASN A 19 -6.48 -7.54 -11.62
N GLY A 20 -5.42 -8.05 -12.25
CA GLY A 20 -4.35 -7.25 -12.86
C GLY A 20 -4.61 -6.66 -14.26
N ASP A 21 -5.84 -6.58 -14.74
CA ASP A 21 -6.10 -5.99 -16.07
C ASP A 21 -5.98 -4.45 -16.08
N ASP A 22 -5.97 -3.80 -14.91
CA ASP A 22 -5.69 -2.35 -14.75
C ASP A 22 -4.18 -2.01 -14.63
N SER A 23 -3.31 -3.02 -14.78
CA SER A 23 -1.87 -2.94 -14.48
C SER A 23 -1.03 -1.96 -15.33
N PRO A 24 -1.33 -1.61 -16.61
CA PRO A 24 -0.43 -0.73 -17.37
C PRO A 24 -0.41 0.72 -16.89
N ILE A 25 -1.43 1.16 -16.13
CA ILE A 25 -1.56 2.55 -15.66
C ILE A 25 -0.72 2.81 -14.40
N LEU A 26 -0.46 1.79 -13.59
CA LEU A 26 -0.13 1.97 -12.17
C LEU A 26 1.36 2.22 -11.87
N GLY A 27 2.27 2.10 -12.83
CA GLY A 27 3.71 2.31 -12.59
C GLY A 27 4.29 1.41 -11.49
N PRO A 28 5.50 1.70 -10.95
CA PRO A 28 6.06 0.90 -9.87
C PRO A 28 5.25 1.01 -8.57
N TYR A 29 5.33 -0.03 -7.76
CA TYR A 29 4.74 -0.03 -6.42
C TYR A 29 5.46 0.97 -5.50
N ASP A 30 4.69 1.79 -4.78
CA ASP A 30 5.21 2.81 -3.88
C ASP A 30 4.72 2.54 -2.44
N TYR A 31 5.64 2.07 -1.59
CA TYR A 31 5.38 1.80 -0.17
C TYR A 31 4.99 3.05 0.63
N TYR A 32 5.34 4.24 0.12
CA TYR A 32 5.07 5.51 0.78
C TYR A 32 3.92 6.29 0.15
N SER A 33 3.20 5.67 -0.80
CA SER A 33 2.02 6.23 -1.44
C SER A 33 1.02 6.70 -0.39
N LEU A 34 0.35 7.82 -0.65
CA LEU A 34 -0.74 8.33 0.18
C LEU A 34 -1.86 7.30 0.34
N MET A 35 -2.01 6.41 -0.64
CA MET A 35 -3.03 5.35 -0.67
C MET A 35 -2.60 4.06 0.04
N HIS A 36 -1.33 3.92 0.44
CA HIS A 36 -0.86 2.70 1.09
C HIS A 36 -1.41 2.64 2.53
N TYR A 37 -1.99 1.52 2.94
CA TYR A 37 -2.41 1.33 4.34
C TYR A 37 -1.21 1.37 5.30
N GLU A 38 -1.45 1.78 6.54
CA GLU A 38 -0.47 1.62 7.60
C GLU A 38 -0.18 0.13 7.88
N ILE A 39 0.95 -0.15 8.51
CA ILE A 39 1.34 -1.52 8.86
C ILE A 39 0.43 -2.12 9.93
N ARG A 40 -0.11 -1.29 10.82
CA ARG A 40 -0.93 -1.72 11.96
C ARG A 40 -2.30 -2.23 11.49
N ALA A 41 -2.78 -3.30 12.09
CA ALA A 41 -4.13 -3.81 11.85
C ALA A 41 -5.18 -2.93 12.54
N PRO A 42 -6.30 -2.61 11.86
CA PRO A 42 -7.34 -1.75 12.42
C PRO A 42 -7.83 -2.23 13.79
N GLY A 43 -7.94 -1.32 14.76
CA GLY A 43 -8.45 -1.62 16.10
C GLY A 43 -7.51 -2.46 16.97
N THR A 44 -6.26 -2.67 16.56
CA THR A 44 -5.27 -3.46 17.30
C THR A 44 -3.90 -2.76 17.33
N ASP A 45 -3.01 -3.20 18.21
CA ASP A 45 -1.58 -2.83 18.17
C ASP A 45 -0.72 -3.84 17.38
N LEU A 46 -1.35 -4.81 16.72
CA LEU A 46 -0.67 -5.86 15.98
C LEU A 46 -0.46 -5.46 14.52
N PRO A 47 0.56 -5.99 13.83
CA PRO A 47 0.76 -5.73 12.40
C PRO A 47 -0.31 -6.45 11.56
N ALA A 48 -0.85 -5.74 10.57
CA ALA A 48 -1.68 -6.29 9.50
C ALA A 48 -0.85 -7.12 8.52
N PHE A 49 0.34 -6.61 8.17
CA PHE A 49 1.24 -7.25 7.22
C PHE A 49 2.72 -7.02 7.55
N GLU A 50 3.58 -7.88 7.01
CA GLU A 50 5.03 -7.71 7.05
C GLU A 50 5.60 -7.30 5.69
N VAL A 51 6.49 -6.30 5.69
CA VAL A 51 7.25 -5.87 4.51
C VAL A 51 8.58 -6.62 4.50
N LEU A 52 8.76 -7.55 3.55
CA LEU A 52 9.97 -8.39 3.50
C LEU A 52 11.24 -7.65 3.00
N ARG A 53 11.08 -6.43 2.47
CA ARG A 53 12.19 -5.67 1.86
C ARG A 53 12.87 -4.78 2.90
N LYS A 54 14.06 -5.21 3.36
CA LYS A 54 14.84 -4.56 4.44
C LYS A 54 15.20 -3.08 4.22
N SER A 55 15.25 -2.59 2.98
CA SER A 55 15.57 -1.19 2.68
C SER A 55 14.39 -0.22 2.84
N ILE A 56 13.21 -0.72 3.20
CA ILE A 56 12.00 0.10 3.33
C ILE A 56 11.91 0.65 4.76
N ASN A 57 11.70 1.96 4.87
CA ASN A 57 11.51 2.61 6.16
C ASN A 57 10.05 2.46 6.61
N HIS A 58 9.80 1.57 7.57
CA HIS A 58 8.46 1.27 8.08
C HIS A 58 7.74 2.49 8.67
N SER A 59 8.47 3.45 9.26
CA SER A 59 7.87 4.67 9.85
C SER A 59 7.20 5.58 8.82
N ARG A 60 7.47 5.38 7.52
CA ARG A 60 6.89 6.17 6.43
C ARG A 60 5.69 5.51 5.77
N ILE A 61 5.45 4.23 6.05
CA ILE A 61 4.32 3.49 5.47
C ILE A 61 3.03 3.94 6.17
N GLY A 62 1.98 4.16 5.40
CA GLY A 62 0.70 4.66 5.94
C GLY A 62 0.64 6.17 6.11
N GLN A 63 1.62 6.93 5.60
CA GLN A 63 1.59 8.39 5.68
C GLN A 63 0.32 8.97 5.02
N ARG A 64 -0.21 10.04 5.61
CA ARG A 64 -1.41 10.77 5.12
C ARG A 64 -1.16 12.26 4.91
N VAL A 65 0.11 12.67 4.82
CA VAL A 65 0.51 14.08 4.78
C VAL A 65 0.41 14.65 3.37
N ALA A 66 0.95 13.94 2.38
CA ALA A 66 1.00 14.44 1.01
C ALA A 66 1.12 13.31 -0.03
N GLN A 67 0.64 13.59 -1.24
CA GLN A 67 0.85 12.72 -2.41
C GLN A 67 2.33 12.61 -2.75
N THR A 68 2.82 11.40 -2.99
CA THR A 68 4.18 11.18 -3.47
C THR A 68 4.33 11.61 -4.93
N HIS A 69 5.58 11.61 -5.41
CA HIS A 69 5.84 11.80 -6.83
C HIS A 69 5.14 10.75 -7.70
N ASN A 70 5.13 9.48 -7.25
CA ASN A 70 4.48 8.39 -7.97
C ASN A 70 2.96 8.54 -7.96
N ASP A 71 2.34 8.97 -6.85
CA ASP A 71 0.90 9.24 -6.81
C ASP A 71 0.51 10.27 -7.87
N LYS A 72 1.23 11.40 -7.92
CA LYS A 72 1.00 12.48 -8.90
C LYS A 72 1.22 12.00 -10.34
N HIS A 73 2.23 11.15 -10.56
CA HIS A 73 2.52 10.60 -11.88
C HIS A 73 1.40 9.66 -12.36
N LYS A 74 0.88 8.77 -11.49
CA LYS A 74 -0.23 7.87 -11.79
C LYS A 74 -1.50 8.64 -12.15
N ILE A 75 -1.84 9.67 -11.36
CA ILE A 75 -2.98 10.55 -11.65
C ILE A 75 -2.83 11.19 -13.04
N LYS A 76 -1.66 11.76 -13.34
CA LYS A 76 -1.41 12.38 -14.65
C LYS A 76 -1.53 11.40 -15.82
N ARG A 77 -1.15 10.13 -15.63
CA ARG A 77 -1.27 9.09 -16.66
C ARG A 77 -2.69 8.55 -16.83
N LEU A 78 -3.51 8.57 -15.78
CA LEU A 78 -4.90 8.11 -15.84
C LEU A 78 -5.81 9.09 -16.59
N TYR A 79 -5.54 10.40 -16.48
CA TYR A 79 -6.38 11.47 -17.03
C TYR A 79 -5.78 12.16 -18.27
N ARG A 80 -4.82 11.54 -18.94
CA ARG A 80 -4.24 11.99 -20.21
C ARG A 80 -4.34 10.88 -21.24
#